data_AF-W7TSB8-F1
#
_entry.id   AF-W7TSB8-F1
#
_cell.length_a   1.000
_cell.length_b   1.000
_cell.length_c   1.000
_cell.angle_alpha   90.00
_cell.angle_beta   90.00
_cell.angle_gamma   90.00
#
_symmetry.space_group_name_H-M   'P 1'
#
loop_
_entity.id
_entity.type
_entity.pdbx_description
1 polymer ?
#
loop_
_entity_poly.entity_id
_entity_poly.type
_entity_poly.pdbx_seq_one_letter_code
_entity_poly.pdbx_strand_id
1 'polypeptide(L)'
;MHDRPLLVYAPSRALFVVLTGSFLLYQALGAAVLLTRTYPFGVKYHDSRPSYGRSSFVNPPMLSSLRPLLHSVTGMGTLAAAGTSSPPASSCSTTPALPPCARVIPVPILSDNFAYLVVDPQTGKAACVDPAEPAKVLAAAQREGIKLSTLLCTHKHWDHAGGNEEMARMLPGLEVVTTKFEDIPAATIRLGDDDVYTLGSLSVRALYTPCHTKGHVLFLVTPQDEAGPGTSPTAPVLFSGDTLFVGGCGRFFEGDGAQMVEALMGRVASLSPETLVYCGHEYTQSNLAFAMSVEPENAALRAKIAVATAALRSGQPTVPSTVGSELEINPFMRVGEAAVIKAAREKGGAAGEDPVSVMTALREMKNIFKG
;
A
#
# COMPACT_ATOMS: atom_id res chain seq x y z
N MET A 1 -69.03 -2.08 33.77
CA MET A 1 -70.22 -2.12 32.88
C MET A 1 -69.74 -1.44 31.61
N HIS A 2 -69.47 -2.08 30.48
CA HIS A 2 -69.96 -3.25 29.73
C HIS A 2 -68.75 -4.04 29.18
N ASP A 3 -68.73 -5.26 28.66
CA ASP A 3 -69.60 -6.43 28.54
C ASP A 3 -68.62 -7.61 28.24
N ARG A 4 -68.93 -8.82 28.71
CA ARG A 4 -68.27 -10.12 28.38
C ARG A 4 -69.03 -10.78 27.20
N PRO A 5 -68.55 -11.82 26.45
CA PRO A 5 -67.94 -13.05 27.00
C PRO A 5 -66.95 -13.91 26.15
N LEU A 6 -66.30 -14.84 26.89
CA LEU A 6 -65.81 -16.24 26.61
C LEU A 6 -65.38 -16.68 25.18
N LEU A 7 -64.21 -17.35 25.04
CA LEU A 7 -64.00 -18.82 25.15
C LEU A 7 -62.59 -19.27 24.63
N VAL A 8 -61.73 -19.79 25.53
CA VAL A 8 -60.92 -21.04 25.53
C VAL A 8 -60.44 -21.70 24.20
N TYR A 9 -59.12 -21.87 23.99
CA TYR A 9 -58.39 -23.17 23.88
C TYR A 9 -56.85 -23.02 23.81
N ALA A 10 -56.13 -24.05 24.27
CA ALA A 10 -54.72 -24.07 24.69
C ALA A 10 -53.66 -24.45 23.61
N PRO A 11 -52.35 -24.22 23.85
CA PRO A 11 -51.25 -24.68 23.00
C PRO A 11 -50.61 -26.00 23.48
N SER A 12 -50.13 -26.81 22.53
CA SER A 12 -49.36 -28.07 22.71
C SER A 12 -48.02 -27.92 22.00
N ARG A 13 -46.87 -28.52 22.35
CA ARG A 13 -46.26 -29.11 23.55
C ARG A 13 -44.78 -29.35 23.15
N ALA A 14 -43.86 -29.18 24.10
CA ALA A 14 -42.43 -29.49 23.96
C ALA A 14 -42.14 -31.00 23.99
N LEU A 15 -40.97 -31.42 23.47
CA LEU A 15 -40.40 -32.75 23.73
C LEU A 15 -38.97 -32.59 24.28
N PHE A 16 -38.82 -32.85 25.57
CA PHE A 16 -37.56 -33.17 26.24
C PHE A 16 -37.40 -34.70 26.20
N VAL A 17 -36.21 -35.18 25.86
CA VAL A 17 -35.79 -36.56 26.15
C VAL A 17 -34.52 -36.49 26.99
N VAL A 18 -34.65 -36.91 28.24
CA VAL A 18 -33.55 -37.26 29.14
C VAL A 18 -33.40 -38.78 29.05
N LEU A 19 -32.18 -39.26 28.76
CA LEU A 19 -31.79 -40.65 29.04
C LEU A 19 -30.44 -40.66 29.75
N THR A 20 -30.46 -41.34 30.89
CA THR A 20 -29.39 -41.64 31.83
C THR A 20 -28.56 -42.85 31.36
N GLY A 21 -27.26 -42.89 31.71
CA GLY A 21 -26.59 -44.16 32.08
C GLY A 21 -25.32 -44.59 31.32
N SER A 22 -24.18 -44.44 32.02
CA SER A 22 -23.08 -45.41 32.20
C SER A 22 -22.13 -45.83 31.06
N PHE A 23 -20.85 -45.46 31.28
CA PHE A 23 -19.59 -46.22 31.10
C PHE A 23 -19.55 -47.44 30.16
N LEU A 24 -18.66 -47.39 29.16
CA LEU A 24 -17.71 -48.48 28.86
C LEU A 24 -16.53 -47.99 28.02
N LEU A 25 -15.34 -48.32 28.54
CA LEU A 25 -14.01 -48.16 27.98
C LEU A 25 -13.79 -49.22 26.89
N TYR A 26 -13.34 -48.85 25.69
CA TYR A 26 -12.64 -49.77 24.79
C TYR A 26 -11.60 -49.01 23.95
N GLN A 27 -10.33 -49.28 24.21
CA GLN A 27 -9.25 -49.13 23.23
C GLN A 27 -9.27 -50.34 22.30
N ALA A 28 -9.11 -50.13 20.99
CA ALA A 28 -8.19 -50.90 20.13
C ALA A 28 -8.29 -50.44 18.66
N LEU A 29 -7.14 -50.01 18.14
CA LEU A 29 -6.53 -50.38 16.86
C LEU A 29 -7.41 -50.53 15.60
N GLY A 30 -7.04 -49.75 14.57
CA GLY A 30 -6.79 -50.33 13.26
C GLY A 30 -7.57 -49.76 12.07
N ALA A 31 -6.78 -49.38 11.06
CA ALA A 31 -7.10 -49.31 9.63
C ALA A 31 -8.03 -48.18 9.14
N ALA A 32 -7.37 -47.17 8.55
CA ALA A 32 -7.96 -46.24 7.60
C ALA A 32 -8.51 -47.00 6.38
N VAL A 33 -9.81 -46.83 6.13
CA VAL A 33 -10.43 -47.19 4.85
C VAL A 33 -10.77 -45.88 4.13
N LEU A 34 -10.10 -45.71 3.00
CA LEU A 34 -10.31 -44.67 2.01
C LEU A 34 -11.69 -44.91 1.36
N LEU A 35 -12.65 -44.01 1.58
CA LEU A 35 -13.88 -43.96 0.78
C LEU A 35 -13.96 -42.61 0.09
N THR A 36 -13.50 -42.60 -1.16
CA THR A 36 -13.73 -41.55 -2.14
C THR A 36 -15.22 -41.49 -2.47
N ARG A 37 -15.87 -40.36 -2.14
CA ARG A 37 -17.18 -40.00 -2.67
C ARG A 37 -17.01 -38.90 -3.71
N THR A 38 -17.16 -39.30 -4.97
CA THR A 38 -17.29 -38.41 -6.13
C THR A 38 -18.69 -37.80 -6.14
N TYR A 39 -18.78 -36.49 -6.32
CA TYR A 39 -19.96 -35.82 -6.90
C TYR A 39 -19.51 -34.95 -8.09
N PRO A 40 -20.29 -34.90 -9.19
CA PRO A 40 -19.87 -34.31 -10.44
C PRO A 40 -20.41 -32.89 -10.59
N PHE A 41 -19.55 -31.89 -10.74
CA PHE A 41 -19.88 -30.64 -11.45
C PHE A 41 -18.58 -30.02 -11.97
N GLY A 42 -18.22 -30.37 -13.21
CA GLY A 42 -17.09 -29.78 -13.92
C GLY A 42 -17.56 -28.61 -14.77
N VAL A 43 -17.27 -27.39 -14.33
CA VAL A 43 -17.22 -26.21 -15.20
C VAL A 43 -15.78 -26.10 -15.71
N LYS A 44 -15.60 -26.26 -17.02
CA LYS A 44 -14.30 -26.13 -17.69
C LYS A 44 -13.91 -24.66 -17.78
N TYR A 45 -12.75 -24.30 -17.24
CA TYR A 45 -12.02 -23.12 -17.68
C TYR A 45 -10.76 -23.59 -18.44
N HIS A 46 -10.61 -23.09 -19.66
CA HIS A 46 -9.44 -23.30 -20.50
C HIS A 46 -8.28 -22.45 -19.95
N ASP A 47 -7.25 -23.10 -19.41
CA ASP A 47 -5.95 -22.49 -19.14
C ASP A 47 -5.03 -22.75 -20.34
N SER A 48 -4.75 -21.71 -21.10
CA SER A 48 -3.81 -21.74 -22.23
C SER A 48 -2.54 -20.99 -21.85
N ARG A 49 -1.59 -21.70 -21.25
CA ARG A 49 -0.19 -21.26 -21.13
C ARG A 49 0.68 -21.99 -22.17
N PRO A 50 1.45 -21.28 -23.01
CA PRO A 50 2.48 -21.92 -23.81
C PRO A 50 3.75 -22.12 -23.00
N SER A 51 4.22 -23.37 -23.01
CA SER A 51 5.52 -23.84 -22.55
C SER A 51 6.64 -23.28 -23.41
N TYR A 52 7.63 -22.61 -22.79
CA TYR A 52 8.91 -22.29 -23.45
C TYR A 52 10.04 -23.11 -22.84
N GLY A 53 10.79 -23.76 -23.75
CA GLY A 53 11.81 -24.75 -23.45
C GLY A 53 13.08 -24.18 -22.84
N ARG A 54 13.74 -25.05 -22.06
CA ARG A 54 15.12 -24.91 -21.61
C ARG A 54 16.04 -24.74 -22.81
N SER A 55 16.88 -23.71 -22.81
CA SER A 55 18.13 -23.71 -23.57
C SER A 55 19.32 -23.69 -22.62
N SER A 56 20.26 -24.56 -22.97
CA SER A 56 21.46 -24.95 -22.25
C SER A 56 22.54 -23.87 -22.27
N PHE A 57 23.15 -23.64 -21.10
CA PHE A 57 24.34 -22.84 -20.91
C PHE A 57 25.55 -23.46 -21.62
N VAL A 58 26.25 -22.65 -22.42
CA VAL A 58 27.61 -22.94 -22.90
C VAL A 58 28.48 -21.71 -22.61
N ASN A 59 29.46 -21.87 -21.71
CA ASN A 59 30.51 -20.88 -21.45
C ASN A 59 31.61 -20.99 -22.51
N PRO A 60 32.21 -19.86 -22.93
CA PRO A 60 33.58 -19.84 -23.43
C PRO A 60 34.55 -19.16 -22.44
N PRO A 61 35.87 -19.42 -22.56
CA PRO A 61 36.82 -19.27 -21.45
C PRO A 61 37.46 -17.88 -21.35
N MET A 62 37.92 -17.61 -20.12
CA MET A 62 38.87 -16.60 -19.70
C MET A 62 40.14 -16.61 -20.56
N LEU A 63 40.57 -15.42 -21.00
CA LEU A 63 41.96 -15.16 -21.41
C LEU A 63 42.56 -14.07 -20.52
N SER A 64 43.73 -14.42 -20.02
CA SER A 64 44.59 -13.76 -19.06
C SER A 64 45.48 -12.67 -19.68
N SER A 65 45.88 -11.75 -18.80
CA SER A 65 47.17 -11.04 -18.79
C SER A 65 47.34 -9.85 -19.74
N LEU A 66 47.55 -8.66 -19.16
CA LEU A 66 48.86 -7.98 -19.14
C LEU A 66 48.74 -6.59 -18.44
N ARG A 67 49.60 -6.37 -17.45
CA ARG A 67 50.06 -5.08 -16.88
C ARG A 67 51.60 -5.08 -17.03
N PRO A 68 52.33 -3.99 -16.75
CA PRO A 68 52.09 -2.56 -16.97
C PRO A 68 53.31 -1.91 -17.68
N LEU A 69 53.21 -0.65 -18.13
CA LEU A 69 54.41 0.14 -18.48
C LEU A 69 54.28 1.56 -17.91
N LEU A 70 55.04 1.79 -16.83
CA LEU A 70 55.43 3.12 -16.38
C LEU A 70 56.46 3.69 -17.37
N HIS A 71 56.34 4.97 -17.70
CA HIS A 71 57.46 5.80 -18.09
C HIS A 71 57.40 7.12 -17.33
N SER A 72 58.47 7.37 -16.58
CA SER A 72 58.78 8.65 -15.95
C SER A 72 59.36 9.60 -16.99
N VAL A 73 58.90 10.85 -17.01
CA VAL A 73 59.69 11.96 -17.54
C VAL A 73 59.64 13.12 -16.54
N THR A 74 60.81 13.42 -16.00
CA THR A 74 61.14 14.61 -15.21
C THR A 74 61.19 15.85 -16.10
N GLY A 75 60.53 16.94 -15.68
CA GLY A 75 60.69 18.26 -16.28
C GLY A 75 60.43 19.33 -15.23
N MET A 76 61.50 19.98 -14.75
CA MET A 76 61.44 21.16 -13.89
C MET A 76 60.88 22.35 -14.68
N GLY A 77 59.90 23.03 -14.10
CA GLY A 77 59.37 24.30 -14.60
C GLY A 77 58.62 25.02 -13.48
N THR A 78 59.33 25.91 -12.79
CA THR A 78 58.79 26.85 -11.80
C THR A 78 57.81 27.83 -12.45
N LEU A 79 56.55 27.82 -12.02
CA LEU A 79 55.56 28.86 -12.32
C LEU A 79 54.73 29.17 -11.07
N ALA A 80 54.43 30.45 -10.93
CA ALA A 80 54.04 31.18 -9.73
C ALA A 80 52.72 30.72 -9.08
N ALA A 81 52.67 30.87 -7.76
CA ALA A 81 51.49 30.68 -6.93
C ALA A 81 50.40 31.71 -7.26
N ALA A 82 49.30 31.24 -7.85
CA ALA A 82 48.02 31.94 -7.88
C ALA A 82 47.08 31.25 -6.90
N GLY A 83 46.59 31.99 -5.91
CA GLY A 83 45.67 31.49 -4.89
C GLY A 83 44.37 30.99 -5.51
N THR A 84 44.15 29.68 -5.44
CA THR A 84 42.85 29.07 -5.76
C THR A 84 42.01 29.11 -4.49
N SER A 85 41.08 30.07 -4.43
CA SER A 85 39.99 30.04 -3.46
C SER A 85 39.11 28.81 -3.76
N SER A 86 39.11 27.83 -2.86
CA SER A 86 38.15 26.74 -2.88
C SER A 86 36.73 27.31 -2.89
N PRO A 87 35.81 26.80 -3.74
CA PRO A 87 34.41 27.18 -3.62
C PRO A 87 33.91 26.76 -2.22
N PRO A 88 33.03 27.54 -1.57
CA PRO A 88 32.49 27.15 -0.29
C PRO A 88 31.75 25.82 -0.48
N ALA A 89 32.06 24.84 0.36
CA ALA A 89 31.28 23.62 0.46
C ALA A 89 29.83 24.04 0.67
N SER A 90 28.95 23.73 -0.28
CA SER A 90 27.52 23.84 -0.05
C SER A 90 27.21 22.88 1.09
N SER A 91 27.01 23.42 2.28
CA SER A 91 26.44 22.67 3.39
C SER A 91 25.06 22.23 2.93
N CYS A 92 24.97 20.99 2.45
CA CYS A 92 23.71 20.30 2.25
C CYS A 92 23.08 20.22 3.63
N SER A 93 22.24 21.20 3.96
CA SER A 93 21.45 21.20 5.18
C SER A 93 20.39 20.12 5.01
N THR A 94 20.75 18.87 5.29
CA THR A 94 19.77 17.81 5.52
C THR A 94 19.05 18.16 6.82
N THR A 95 17.92 18.85 6.69
CA THR A 95 16.94 18.96 7.77
C THR A 95 16.62 17.54 8.24
N PRO A 96 16.72 17.24 9.56
CA PRO A 96 16.39 15.91 10.07
C PRO A 96 14.95 15.55 9.70
N ALA A 97 14.73 14.32 9.23
CA ALA A 97 13.38 13.84 8.96
C ALA A 97 12.53 13.90 10.24
N LEU A 98 11.32 14.44 10.13
CA LEU A 98 10.38 14.52 11.25
C LEU A 98 9.95 13.11 11.66
N PRO A 99 9.82 12.81 12.97
CA PRO A 99 9.25 11.55 13.42
C PRO A 99 7.78 11.46 13.01
N PRO A 100 7.24 10.27 12.72
CA PRO A 100 5.83 10.11 12.35
C PRO A 100 4.89 10.50 13.50
N CYS A 101 3.71 11.04 13.18
CA CYS A 101 2.67 11.35 14.16
C CYS A 101 2.03 10.10 14.80
N ALA A 102 2.13 8.95 14.13
CA ALA A 102 1.62 7.66 14.58
C ALA A 102 2.69 6.57 14.45
N ARG A 103 2.66 5.56 15.32
CA ARG A 103 3.48 4.35 15.12
C ARG A 103 2.78 3.47 14.08
N VAL A 104 3.45 3.22 12.96
CA VAL A 104 2.91 2.40 11.86
C VAL A 104 3.74 1.14 11.71
N ILE A 105 3.06 0.00 11.58
CA ILE A 105 3.70 -1.32 11.40
C ILE A 105 3.11 -1.97 10.15
N PRO A 106 3.88 -2.06 9.06
CA PRO A 106 3.48 -2.82 7.87
C PRO A 106 3.34 -4.31 8.20
N VAL A 107 2.24 -4.91 7.76
CA VAL A 107 1.96 -6.34 7.88
C VAL A 107 1.81 -6.88 6.46
N PRO A 108 2.83 -7.57 5.92
CA PRO A 108 2.72 -8.22 4.61
C PRO A 108 1.59 -9.26 4.62
N ILE A 109 0.68 -9.12 3.67
CA ILE A 109 -0.45 -10.02 3.46
C ILE A 109 -0.53 -10.38 1.96
N LEU A 110 -1.21 -11.49 1.67
CA LEU A 110 -1.34 -12.07 0.34
C LEU A 110 0.05 -12.25 -0.32
N SER A 111 0.20 -11.86 -1.59
CA SER A 111 1.48 -11.93 -2.32
C SER A 111 2.33 -10.67 -2.16
N ASP A 112 1.69 -9.50 -2.23
CA ASP A 112 2.37 -8.20 -2.30
C ASP A 112 1.57 -7.07 -1.62
N ASN A 113 0.45 -7.38 -0.96
CA ASN A 113 -0.36 -6.39 -0.24
C ASN A 113 0.25 -6.06 1.13
N PHE A 114 -0.05 -4.87 1.63
CA PHE A 114 0.19 -4.47 3.01
C PHE A 114 -1.12 -4.14 3.72
N ALA A 115 -1.31 -4.74 4.89
CA ALA A 115 -2.14 -4.16 5.94
C ALA A 115 -1.24 -3.30 6.85
N TYR A 116 -1.82 -2.33 7.56
CA TYR A 116 -1.04 -1.46 8.45
C TYR A 116 -1.66 -1.37 9.83
N LEU A 117 -0.89 -1.74 10.86
CA LEU A 117 -1.27 -1.42 12.23
C LEU A 117 -0.86 0.03 12.52
N VAL A 118 -1.82 0.84 12.94
CA VAL A 118 -1.64 2.26 13.22
C VAL A 118 -1.94 2.49 14.69
N VAL A 119 -0.95 2.94 15.46
CA VAL A 119 -1.07 3.13 16.90
C VAL A 119 -0.87 4.59 17.24
N ASP A 120 -1.84 5.18 17.94
CA ASP A 120 -1.68 6.46 18.59
C ASP A 120 -0.66 6.32 19.74
N PRO A 121 0.51 6.99 19.66
CA PRO A 121 1.53 6.87 20.69
C PRO A 121 1.11 7.45 22.04
N GLN A 122 0.13 8.36 22.08
CA GLN A 122 -0.30 9.00 23.32
C GLN A 122 -1.31 8.15 24.10
N THR A 123 -2.30 7.60 23.41
CA THR A 123 -3.40 6.86 24.07
C THR A 123 -3.29 5.34 23.95
N GLY A 124 -2.45 4.84 23.05
CA GLY A 124 -2.36 3.41 22.72
C GLY A 124 -3.56 2.86 21.93
N LYS A 125 -4.54 3.71 21.56
CA LYS A 125 -5.61 3.32 20.63
C LYS A 125 -5.01 2.93 19.29
N ALA A 126 -5.59 1.91 18.66
CA ALA A 126 -5.02 1.36 17.44
C ALA A 126 -6.08 0.98 16.41
N ALA A 127 -5.74 1.22 15.15
CA ALA A 127 -6.48 0.81 13.99
C ALA A 127 -5.68 -0.17 13.13
N CYS A 128 -6.37 -0.91 12.26
CA CYS A 128 -5.74 -1.61 11.15
C CYS A 128 -6.29 -1.10 9.82
N VAL A 129 -5.40 -0.78 8.87
CA VAL A 129 -5.77 -0.42 7.50
C VAL A 129 -5.81 -1.69 6.64
N ASP A 130 -6.86 -1.84 5.83
CA ASP A 130 -7.03 -2.87 4.79
C ASP A 130 -6.65 -4.33 5.21
N PRO A 131 -7.34 -4.92 6.20
CA PRO A 131 -6.93 -6.18 6.83
C PRO A 131 -7.40 -7.45 6.09
N ALA A 132 -7.05 -7.64 4.82
CA ALA A 132 -7.60 -8.76 4.02
C ALA A 132 -7.21 -10.17 4.51
N GLU A 133 -6.16 -10.31 5.33
CA GLU A 133 -5.84 -11.58 6.04
C GLU A 133 -5.90 -11.39 7.58
N PRO A 134 -7.10 -11.53 8.19
CA PRO A 134 -7.33 -11.28 9.61
C PRO A 134 -6.37 -12.02 10.55
N ALA A 135 -6.09 -13.30 10.26
CA ALA A 135 -5.19 -14.12 11.09
C ALA A 135 -3.76 -13.55 11.16
N LYS A 136 -3.20 -13.08 10.04
CA LYS A 136 -1.85 -12.48 10.03
C LYS A 136 -1.83 -11.14 10.74
N VAL A 137 -2.87 -10.32 10.54
CA VAL A 137 -3.03 -9.02 11.19
C VAL A 137 -3.12 -9.18 12.71
N LEU A 138 -3.98 -10.09 13.19
CA LEU A 138 -4.14 -10.35 14.63
C LEU A 138 -2.87 -10.94 15.25
N ALA A 139 -2.17 -11.83 14.55
CA ALA A 139 -0.88 -12.35 15.02
C ALA A 139 0.19 -11.25 15.11
N ALA A 140 0.24 -10.32 14.15
CA ALA A 140 1.13 -9.16 14.22
C ALA A 140 0.76 -8.24 15.39
N ALA A 141 -0.53 -7.91 15.54
CA ALA A 141 -1.01 -7.09 16.65
C ALA A 141 -0.68 -7.73 18.01
N GLN A 142 -0.86 -9.05 18.16
CA GLN A 142 -0.52 -9.77 19.38
C GLN A 142 0.97 -9.70 19.71
N ARG A 143 1.86 -9.91 18.73
CA ARG A 143 3.32 -9.80 18.91
C ARG A 143 3.74 -8.40 19.38
N GLU A 144 3.04 -7.38 18.91
CA GLU A 144 3.29 -5.97 19.21
C GLU A 144 2.55 -5.47 20.45
N GLY A 145 1.77 -6.33 21.13
CA GLY A 145 0.96 -5.95 22.29
C GLY A 145 -0.16 -4.95 21.97
N ILE A 146 -0.64 -4.92 20.72
CA ILE A 146 -1.65 -3.99 20.23
C ILE A 146 -3.04 -4.59 20.36
N LYS A 147 -3.99 -3.81 20.90
CA LYS A 147 -5.42 -4.12 20.87
C LYS A 147 -6.11 -3.23 19.84
N LEU A 148 -6.64 -3.83 18.78
CA LEU A 148 -7.36 -3.11 17.74
C LEU A 148 -8.75 -2.70 18.21
N SER A 149 -9.10 -1.44 17.96
CA SER A 149 -10.46 -0.90 18.16
C SER A 149 -11.15 -0.52 16.85
N THR A 150 -10.37 -0.35 15.78
CA THR A 150 -10.86 0.27 14.54
C THR A 150 -10.25 -0.43 13.31
N LEU A 151 -11.01 -0.54 12.24
CA LEU A 151 -10.51 -0.79 10.89
C LEU A 151 -10.71 0.45 10.03
N LEU A 152 -9.73 0.73 9.18
CA LEU A 152 -9.82 1.74 8.13
C LEU A 152 -9.76 1.01 6.79
N CYS A 153 -10.78 1.12 5.94
CA CYS A 153 -10.80 0.45 4.65
C CYS A 153 -10.82 1.48 3.50
N THR A 154 -9.79 1.46 2.67
CA THR A 154 -9.57 2.47 1.61
C THR A 154 -10.57 2.33 0.46
N HIS A 155 -10.86 1.09 0.06
CA HIS A 155 -11.77 0.79 -1.05
C HIS A 155 -12.28 -0.65 -1.01
N LYS A 156 -13.24 -0.97 -1.89
CA LYS A 156 -13.98 -2.23 -1.86
C LYS A 156 -13.25 -3.50 -2.34
N HIS A 157 -12.07 -3.41 -2.98
CA HIS A 157 -11.46 -4.60 -3.55
C HIS A 157 -11.13 -5.63 -2.46
N TRP A 158 -11.27 -6.91 -2.80
CA TRP A 158 -11.24 -8.00 -1.83
C TRP A 158 -9.89 -8.11 -1.11
N ASP A 159 -8.80 -7.83 -1.79
CA ASP A 159 -7.44 -7.83 -1.25
C ASP A 159 -7.17 -6.68 -0.26
N HIS A 160 -8.16 -5.81 -0.05
CA HIS A 160 -8.18 -4.78 0.99
C HIS A 160 -9.33 -5.01 2.01
N ALA A 161 -10.55 -5.18 1.51
CA ALA A 161 -11.77 -5.27 2.32
C ALA A 161 -12.17 -6.70 2.73
N GLY A 162 -11.55 -7.72 2.14
CA GLY A 162 -11.99 -9.12 2.22
C GLY A 162 -11.97 -9.71 3.63
N GLY A 163 -11.21 -9.12 4.55
CA GLY A 163 -11.13 -9.54 5.94
C GLY A 163 -12.06 -8.79 6.89
N ASN A 164 -12.78 -7.76 6.44
CA ASN A 164 -13.55 -6.87 7.32
C ASN A 164 -14.62 -7.61 8.13
N GLU A 165 -15.42 -8.47 7.50
CA GLU A 165 -16.47 -9.24 8.18
C GLU A 165 -15.92 -10.25 9.18
N GLU A 166 -14.80 -10.89 8.85
CA GLU A 166 -14.14 -11.83 9.75
C GLU A 166 -13.52 -11.11 10.96
N MET A 167 -12.85 -9.98 10.75
CA MET A 167 -12.34 -9.13 11.83
C MET A 167 -13.47 -8.66 12.76
N ALA A 168 -14.59 -8.20 12.21
CA ALA A 168 -15.74 -7.75 13.00
C ALA A 168 -16.38 -8.89 13.83
N ARG A 169 -16.37 -10.13 13.32
CA ARG A 169 -16.80 -11.31 14.09
C ARG A 169 -15.81 -11.69 15.21
N MET A 170 -14.51 -11.58 14.94
CA MET A 170 -13.46 -11.95 15.89
C MET A 170 -13.28 -10.91 17.01
N LEU A 171 -13.59 -9.64 16.74
CA LEU A 171 -13.42 -8.52 17.67
C LEU A 171 -14.77 -7.80 17.88
N PRO A 172 -15.59 -8.25 18.86
CA PRO A 172 -16.83 -7.57 19.18
C PRO A 172 -16.60 -6.10 19.58
N GLY A 173 -17.36 -5.18 18.98
CA GLY A 173 -17.23 -3.74 19.20
C GLY A 173 -16.18 -3.04 18.33
N LEU A 174 -15.58 -3.75 17.37
CA LEU A 174 -14.70 -3.16 16.36
C LEU A 174 -15.49 -2.20 15.46
N GLU A 175 -15.01 -0.97 15.32
CA GLU A 175 -15.53 -0.01 14.36
C GLU A 175 -14.89 -0.23 13.00
N VAL A 176 -15.68 -0.31 11.93
CA VAL A 176 -15.21 -0.45 10.56
C VAL A 176 -15.51 0.85 9.83
N VAL A 177 -14.48 1.68 9.69
CA VAL A 177 -14.51 3.00 9.07
C VAL A 177 -14.18 2.86 7.59
N THR A 178 -15.07 3.37 6.75
CA THR A 178 -15.03 3.18 5.30
C THR A 178 -15.48 4.45 4.58
N THR A 179 -15.38 4.47 3.26
CA THR A 179 -15.99 5.50 2.40
C THR A 179 -17.52 5.41 2.37
N LYS A 180 -18.20 6.56 2.20
CA LYS A 180 -19.65 6.61 1.91
C LYS A 180 -20.00 6.45 0.44
N PHE A 181 -18.98 6.43 -0.44
CA PHE A 181 -19.15 6.49 -1.90
C PHE A 181 -19.22 5.11 -2.56
N GLU A 182 -18.95 4.03 -1.82
CA GLU A 182 -19.22 2.66 -2.24
C GLU A 182 -19.51 1.74 -1.05
N ASP A 183 -20.17 0.62 -1.32
CA ASP A 183 -20.51 -0.37 -0.30
C ASP A 183 -19.31 -1.26 0.01
N ILE A 184 -18.83 -1.16 1.25
CA ILE A 184 -17.76 -2.00 1.79
C ILE A 184 -18.34 -2.89 2.90
N PRO A 185 -18.08 -4.22 2.87
CA PRO A 185 -18.59 -5.15 3.88
C PRO A 185 -18.21 -4.75 5.32
N ALA A 186 -19.12 -5.06 6.25
CA ALA A 186 -19.03 -4.76 7.69
C ALA A 186 -18.92 -3.27 8.09
N ALA A 187 -19.06 -2.31 7.16
CA ALA A 187 -18.97 -0.88 7.46
C ALA A 187 -19.95 -0.42 8.55
N THR A 188 -19.40 0.10 9.65
CA THR A 188 -20.16 0.70 10.76
C THR A 188 -20.15 2.24 10.69
N ILE A 189 -19.07 2.82 10.15
CA ILE A 189 -18.89 4.26 9.97
C ILE A 189 -18.53 4.51 8.49
N ARG A 190 -19.22 5.47 7.87
CA ARG A 190 -19.03 5.85 6.47
C ARG A 190 -18.66 7.33 6.39
N LEU A 191 -17.45 7.61 5.95
CA LEU A 191 -16.87 8.94 5.80
C LEU A 191 -17.04 9.43 4.37
N GLY A 192 -17.42 10.70 4.22
CA GLY A 192 -17.33 11.46 2.99
C GLY A 192 -15.96 12.10 2.79
N ASP A 193 -15.89 12.92 1.75
CA ASP A 193 -14.72 13.74 1.49
C ASP A 193 -14.51 14.74 2.63
N ASP A 194 -13.27 14.82 3.12
CA ASP A 194 -12.81 15.63 4.24
C ASP A 194 -13.48 15.36 5.61
N ASP A 195 -14.32 14.33 5.72
CA ASP A 195 -14.84 13.88 7.01
C ASP A 195 -13.70 13.33 7.89
N VAL A 196 -13.79 13.57 9.20
CA VAL A 196 -12.75 13.20 10.17
C VAL A 196 -13.27 12.17 11.16
N TYR A 197 -12.53 11.09 11.32
CA TYR A 197 -12.67 10.12 12.40
C TYR A 197 -11.57 10.32 13.46
N THR A 198 -11.91 10.14 14.73
CA THR A 198 -10.94 10.31 15.84
C THR A 198 -10.40 8.97 16.31
N LEU A 199 -9.07 8.80 16.22
CA LEU A 199 -8.35 7.63 16.76
C LEU A 199 -7.45 8.08 17.93
N GLY A 200 -8.02 8.14 19.13
CA GLY A 200 -7.27 8.61 20.29
C GLY A 200 -7.01 10.11 20.21
N SER A 201 -5.74 10.51 20.24
CA SER A 201 -5.28 11.88 20.00
C SER A 201 -4.99 12.19 18.53
N LEU A 202 -5.28 11.25 17.62
CA LEU A 202 -5.08 11.40 16.18
C LEU A 202 -6.40 11.73 15.46
N SER A 203 -6.33 12.63 14.48
CA SER A 203 -7.35 12.86 13.46
C SER A 203 -7.06 11.98 12.25
N VAL A 204 -8.06 11.23 11.79
CA VAL A 204 -8.03 10.45 10.55
C VAL A 204 -9.01 11.10 9.57
N ARG A 205 -8.50 11.91 8.64
CA ARG A 205 -9.29 12.58 7.61
C ARG A 205 -9.37 11.73 6.35
N ALA A 206 -10.57 11.49 5.84
CA ALA A 206 -10.79 10.82 4.57
C ALA A 206 -10.65 11.81 3.41
N LEU A 207 -9.79 11.50 2.44
CA LEU A 207 -9.64 12.29 1.21
C LEU A 207 -10.24 11.47 0.06
N TYR A 208 -11.32 11.97 -0.56
CA TYR A 208 -11.99 11.26 -1.64
C TYR A 208 -11.18 11.35 -2.94
N THR A 209 -10.77 10.19 -3.47
CA THR A 209 -9.90 10.08 -4.64
C THR A 209 -10.43 9.03 -5.62
N PRO A 210 -11.60 9.25 -6.25
CA PRO A 210 -12.16 8.29 -7.19
C PRO A 210 -11.21 8.12 -8.37
N CYS A 211 -10.91 6.89 -8.76
CA CYS A 211 -10.31 6.54 -10.06
C CYS A 211 -10.09 5.02 -10.10
N HIS A 212 -9.29 4.51 -9.17
CA HIS A 212 -9.02 3.08 -9.04
C HIS A 212 -10.31 2.32 -8.74
N THR A 213 -11.04 2.75 -7.71
CA THR A 213 -12.47 2.52 -7.59
C THR A 213 -13.19 3.86 -7.58
N LYS A 214 -14.49 3.85 -7.86
CA LYS A 214 -15.34 5.04 -7.80
C LYS A 214 -15.49 5.60 -6.38
N GLY A 215 -15.22 4.78 -5.35
CA GLY A 215 -15.43 5.15 -3.95
C GLY A 215 -14.15 5.32 -3.14
N HIS A 216 -12.98 5.17 -3.75
CA HIS A 216 -11.68 5.14 -3.07
C HIS A 216 -11.46 6.39 -2.21
N VAL A 217 -10.96 6.17 -0.98
CA VAL A 217 -10.51 7.23 -0.07
C VAL A 217 -9.09 6.96 0.40
N LEU A 218 -8.30 8.02 0.54
CA LEU A 218 -7.06 8.02 1.30
C LEU A 218 -7.36 8.38 2.76
N PHE A 219 -6.60 7.84 3.70
CA PHE A 219 -6.68 8.27 5.10
C PHE A 219 -5.44 9.07 5.48
N LEU A 220 -5.61 10.37 5.69
CA LEU A 220 -4.58 11.26 6.22
C LEU A 220 -4.68 11.32 7.74
N VAL A 221 -3.60 10.92 8.42
CA VAL A 221 -3.49 10.90 9.87
C VAL A 221 -2.61 12.05 10.33
N THR A 222 -3.15 12.88 11.21
CA THR A 222 -2.46 14.00 11.85
C THR A 222 -2.74 14.00 13.36
N PRO A 223 -1.90 14.64 14.18
CA PRO A 223 -2.31 15.00 15.55
C PRO A 223 -3.59 15.85 15.53
N GLN A 224 -4.43 15.74 16.56
CA GLN A 224 -5.61 16.61 16.73
C GLN A 224 -5.23 18.05 17.09
N ASP A 225 -4.22 18.20 17.93
CA ASP A 225 -3.70 19.49 18.32
C ASP A 225 -2.50 19.83 17.42
N GLU A 226 -2.58 20.95 16.69
CA GLU A 226 -1.39 21.65 16.22
C GLU A 226 -0.54 21.91 17.46
N ALA A 227 0.61 21.23 17.51
CA ALA A 227 1.63 21.32 18.53
C ALA A 227 1.55 22.63 19.35
N GLY A 228 0.93 22.58 20.54
CA GLY A 228 0.97 23.70 21.47
C GLY A 228 2.43 24.11 21.74
N PRO A 229 2.71 25.36 22.14
CA PRO A 229 4.08 25.81 22.32
C PRO A 229 4.88 24.83 23.21
N GLY A 230 5.86 24.15 22.61
CA GLY A 230 6.73 23.17 23.29
C GLY A 230 6.67 21.71 22.81
N THR A 231 5.75 21.32 21.92
CA THR A 231 5.75 19.97 21.33
C THR A 231 6.58 19.91 20.04
N SER A 232 7.36 18.85 19.87
CA SER A 232 8.15 18.65 18.65
C SER A 232 7.26 18.36 17.45
N PRO A 233 7.55 18.92 16.26
CA PRO A 233 6.79 18.66 15.05
C PRO A 233 6.87 17.17 14.68
N THR A 234 5.76 16.64 14.15
CA THR A 234 5.67 15.26 13.65
C THR A 234 5.21 15.26 12.19
N ALA A 235 5.65 14.27 11.42
CA ALA A 235 5.23 14.06 10.04
C ALA A 235 3.82 13.44 9.99
N PRO A 236 2.89 13.99 9.18
CA PRO A 236 1.64 13.32 8.86
C PRO A 236 1.86 11.95 8.22
N VAL A 237 0.87 11.08 8.32
CA VAL A 237 0.88 9.74 7.70
C VAL A 237 -0.30 9.61 6.74
N LEU A 238 -0.07 9.20 5.51
CA LEU A 238 -1.08 8.98 4.48
C LEU A 238 -1.16 7.49 4.12
N PHE A 239 -2.31 6.89 4.35
CA PHE A 239 -2.65 5.57 3.79
C PHE A 239 -3.36 5.76 2.47
N SER A 240 -2.68 5.36 1.39
CA SER A 240 -3.09 5.72 0.03
C SER A 240 -3.80 4.60 -0.73
N GLY A 241 -3.87 3.40 -0.14
CA GLY A 241 -4.39 2.20 -0.79
C GLY A 241 -3.82 2.09 -2.21
N ASP A 242 -4.73 1.93 -3.16
CA ASP A 242 -4.40 1.76 -4.58
C ASP A 242 -4.46 3.02 -5.44
N THR A 243 -4.54 4.21 -4.84
CA THR A 243 -4.49 5.46 -5.60
C THR A 243 -3.05 5.84 -5.92
N LEU A 244 -2.19 5.91 -4.90
CA LEU A 244 -0.77 6.25 -5.02
C LEU A 244 0.09 5.07 -4.55
N PHE A 245 1.14 4.74 -5.30
CA PHE A 245 2.18 3.80 -4.90
C PHE A 245 3.53 4.48 -4.92
N VAL A 246 4.54 3.89 -4.26
CA VAL A 246 5.92 4.34 -4.44
C VAL A 246 6.31 4.25 -5.91
N GLY A 247 6.59 5.41 -6.53
CA GLY A 247 6.92 5.55 -7.95
C GLY A 247 5.82 5.20 -8.94
N GLY A 248 4.56 5.06 -8.52
CA GLY A 248 3.44 4.66 -9.39
C GLY A 248 2.07 5.16 -8.93
N CYS A 249 1.02 4.75 -9.64
CA CYS A 249 -0.37 4.96 -9.24
C CYS A 249 -1.23 3.74 -9.58
N GLY A 250 -2.48 3.74 -9.11
CA GLY A 250 -3.49 2.73 -9.43
C GLY A 250 -3.78 2.59 -10.91
N ARG A 251 -4.25 1.41 -11.32
CA ARG A 251 -4.98 1.26 -12.58
C ARG A 251 -6.33 1.94 -12.48
N PHE A 252 -6.82 2.50 -13.58
CA PHE A 252 -8.07 3.25 -13.63
C PHE A 252 -9.23 2.29 -13.94
N PHE A 253 -9.59 1.40 -12.99
CA PHE A 253 -10.63 0.40 -13.25
C PHE A 253 -12.03 1.03 -13.35
N GLU A 254 -12.30 2.07 -12.56
CA GLU A 254 -13.63 2.70 -12.47
C GLU A 254 -13.57 4.22 -12.65
N GLY A 255 -12.55 4.72 -13.34
CA GLY A 255 -12.33 6.14 -13.52
C GLY A 255 -11.39 6.49 -14.66
N ASP A 256 -10.90 7.73 -14.66
CA ASP A 256 -10.12 8.28 -15.77
C ASP A 256 -8.90 9.11 -15.33
N GLY A 257 -8.14 9.60 -16.32
CA GLY A 257 -6.95 10.40 -16.09
C GLY A 257 -7.23 11.75 -15.44
N ALA A 258 -8.40 12.36 -15.66
CA ALA A 258 -8.74 13.63 -15.02
C ALA A 258 -8.94 13.43 -13.52
N GLN A 259 -9.64 12.36 -13.15
CA GLN A 259 -9.82 11.98 -11.76
C GLN A 259 -8.50 11.60 -11.07
N MET A 260 -7.60 10.87 -11.75
CA MET A 260 -6.27 10.57 -11.18
C MET A 260 -5.40 11.83 -11.05
N VAL A 261 -5.49 12.79 -11.97
CA VAL A 261 -4.81 14.09 -11.84
C VAL A 261 -5.32 14.84 -10.62
N GLU A 262 -6.64 14.91 -10.42
CA GLU A 262 -7.21 15.54 -9.22
C GLU A 262 -6.76 14.82 -7.93
N ALA A 263 -6.78 13.49 -7.91
CA ALA A 263 -6.33 12.71 -6.78
C ALA A 263 -4.85 12.98 -6.43
N LEU A 264 -3.95 12.91 -7.41
CA LEU A 264 -2.51 13.01 -7.12
C LEU A 264 -2.04 14.46 -7.02
N MET A 265 -2.45 15.32 -7.95
CA MET A 265 -1.97 16.71 -8.02
C MET A 265 -2.85 17.68 -7.22
N GLY A 266 -4.16 17.46 -7.17
CA GLY A 266 -5.07 18.29 -6.37
C GLY A 266 -5.03 17.94 -4.89
N ARG A 267 -5.06 16.65 -4.55
CA ARG A 267 -5.09 16.19 -3.15
C ARG A 267 -3.73 15.83 -2.58
N VAL A 268 -2.96 14.93 -3.19
CA VAL A 268 -1.72 14.45 -2.55
C VAL A 268 -0.59 15.49 -2.63
N ALA A 269 -0.38 16.12 -3.78
CA ALA A 269 0.70 17.11 -3.95
C ALA A 269 0.50 18.39 -3.13
N SER A 270 -0.71 18.64 -2.60
CA SER A 270 -0.99 19.76 -1.70
C SER A 270 -0.70 19.47 -0.22
N LEU A 271 -0.36 18.21 0.11
CA LEU A 271 0.08 17.82 1.45
C LEU A 271 1.53 18.26 1.71
N SER A 272 1.94 18.28 2.99
CA SER A 272 3.33 18.59 3.35
C SER A 272 4.29 17.57 2.72
N PRO A 273 5.45 17.99 2.17
CA PRO A 273 6.44 17.09 1.57
C PRO A 273 6.95 15.99 2.52
N GLU A 274 6.89 16.23 3.82
CA GLU A 274 7.31 15.29 4.88
C GLU A 274 6.26 14.21 5.17
N THR A 275 5.04 14.33 4.62
CA THR A 275 3.97 13.35 4.79
C THR A 275 4.41 11.97 4.33
N LEU A 276 4.39 11.00 5.24
CA LEU A 276 4.79 9.62 4.96
C LEU A 276 3.67 8.89 4.21
N VAL A 277 4.01 8.20 3.12
CA VAL A 277 3.05 7.50 2.26
C VAL A 277 3.18 5.99 2.44
N TYR A 278 2.07 5.36 2.85
CA TYR A 278 1.92 3.91 2.97
C TYR A 278 0.85 3.45 1.98
N CYS A 279 1.27 2.72 0.94
CA CYS A 279 0.42 2.30 -0.17
C CYS A 279 -0.02 0.83 -0.07
N GLY A 280 -0.99 0.43 -0.89
CA GLY A 280 -1.61 -0.91 -0.82
C GLY A 280 -0.67 -2.07 -1.12
N HIS A 281 0.30 -1.88 -2.01
CA HIS A 281 1.11 -2.96 -2.58
C HIS A 281 2.61 -2.66 -2.68
N GLU A 282 3.42 -3.71 -2.65
CA GLU A 282 4.86 -3.73 -2.93
C GLU A 282 5.16 -3.76 -4.44
N TYR A 283 4.68 -2.75 -5.18
CA TYR A 283 4.90 -2.60 -6.62
C TYR A 283 6.14 -1.76 -6.98
N THR A 284 6.91 -1.34 -5.98
CA THR A 284 7.96 -0.33 -6.11
C THR A 284 8.99 -0.67 -7.18
N GLN A 285 9.46 -1.92 -7.26
CA GLN A 285 10.47 -2.28 -8.26
C GLN A 285 9.95 -2.11 -9.69
N SER A 286 8.76 -2.61 -10.00
CA SER A 286 8.13 -2.47 -11.33
C SER A 286 7.76 -1.01 -11.62
N ASN A 287 7.31 -0.28 -10.60
CA ASN A 287 7.00 1.14 -10.71
C ASN A 287 8.24 1.97 -11.09
N LEU A 288 9.35 1.78 -10.39
CA LEU A 288 10.59 2.50 -10.67
C LEU A 288 11.23 2.08 -12.00
N ALA A 289 11.10 0.80 -12.40
CA ALA A 289 11.53 0.35 -13.73
C ALA A 289 10.76 1.07 -14.85
N PHE A 290 9.43 1.21 -14.70
CA PHE A 290 8.64 2.02 -15.63
C PHE A 290 9.04 3.49 -15.59
N ALA A 291 9.19 4.08 -14.40
CA ALA A 291 9.61 5.47 -14.25
C ALA A 291 10.95 5.74 -14.97
N MET A 292 11.90 4.79 -14.93
CA MET A 292 13.17 4.94 -15.66
C MET A 292 13.00 4.91 -17.17
N SER A 293 11.99 4.21 -17.67
CA SER A 293 11.65 4.23 -19.09
C SER A 293 11.07 5.58 -19.54
N VAL A 294 10.49 6.35 -18.61
CA VAL A 294 9.93 7.68 -18.83
C VAL A 294 11.02 8.75 -18.70
N GLU A 295 11.75 8.77 -17.59
CA GLU A 295 12.77 9.78 -17.27
C GLU A 295 14.16 9.14 -17.02
N PRO A 296 14.88 8.67 -18.07
CA PRO A 296 16.15 7.97 -17.92
C PRO A 296 17.25 8.78 -17.22
N GLU A 297 17.15 10.11 -17.28
CA GLU A 297 18.14 11.03 -16.74
C GLU A 297 17.85 11.51 -15.31
N ASN A 298 16.72 11.12 -14.71
CA ASN A 298 16.34 11.54 -13.37
C ASN A 298 17.26 10.91 -12.30
N ALA A 299 18.07 11.76 -11.66
CA ALA A 299 19.03 11.34 -10.65
C ALA A 299 18.37 10.87 -9.34
N ALA A 300 17.29 11.52 -8.90
CA ALA A 300 16.54 11.13 -7.70
C ALA A 300 15.93 9.73 -7.88
N LEU A 301 15.40 9.46 -9.08
CA LEU A 301 14.85 8.15 -9.42
C LEU A 301 15.91 7.03 -9.37
N ARG A 302 17.11 7.27 -9.94
CA ARG A 302 18.24 6.32 -9.85
C ARG A 302 18.67 6.06 -8.41
N ALA A 303 18.72 7.10 -7.57
CA ALA A 303 19.02 6.95 -6.15
C ALA A 303 17.95 6.12 -5.44
N LYS A 304 16.66 6.37 -5.70
CA LYS A 304 15.56 5.60 -5.11
C LYS A 304 15.60 4.13 -5.52
N ILE A 305 15.95 3.81 -6.76
CA ILE A 305 16.11 2.41 -7.22
C ILE A 305 17.18 1.68 -6.40
N ALA A 306 18.32 2.32 -6.16
CA ALA A 306 19.38 1.72 -5.35
C ALA A 306 18.91 1.44 -3.91
N VAL A 307 18.18 2.39 -3.30
CA VAL A 307 17.60 2.24 -1.95
C VAL A 307 16.57 1.12 -1.91
N ALA A 308 15.60 1.13 -2.84
CA ALA A 308 14.55 0.11 -2.91
C ALA A 308 15.13 -1.30 -3.16
N THR A 309 16.13 -1.40 -4.04
CA THR A 309 16.82 -2.67 -4.31
C THR A 309 17.53 -3.20 -3.06
N ALA A 310 18.18 -2.32 -2.29
CA ALA A 310 18.84 -2.71 -1.05
C ALA A 310 17.84 -3.18 0.03
N ALA A 311 16.73 -2.47 0.19
CA ALA A 311 15.65 -2.85 1.12
C ALA A 311 15.05 -4.22 0.77
N LEU A 312 14.69 -4.44 -0.49
CA LEU A 312 14.11 -5.72 -0.93
C LEU A 312 15.11 -6.88 -0.77
N ARG A 313 16.40 -6.66 -1.04
CA ARG A 313 17.45 -7.66 -0.81
C ARG A 313 17.63 -8.03 0.66
N SER A 314 17.30 -7.14 1.60
CA SER A 314 17.31 -7.41 3.03
C SER A 314 15.94 -7.84 3.58
N GLY A 315 14.97 -8.13 2.71
CA GLY A 315 13.62 -8.54 3.09
C GLY A 315 12.83 -7.45 3.79
N GLN A 316 13.19 -6.18 3.60
CA GLN A 316 12.47 -5.03 4.12
C GLN A 316 11.49 -4.49 3.07
N PRO A 317 10.30 -4.03 3.50
CA PRO A 317 9.38 -3.34 2.61
C PRO A 317 9.98 -2.02 2.13
N THR A 318 9.50 -1.51 1.00
CA THR A 318 9.95 -0.23 0.43
C THR A 318 9.11 0.97 0.89
N VAL A 319 8.04 0.70 1.63
CA VAL A 319 7.23 1.70 2.34
C VAL A 319 7.83 2.02 3.73
N PRO A 320 7.60 3.23 4.26
CA PRO A 320 6.95 4.35 3.57
C PRO A 320 7.87 5.07 2.58
N SER A 321 7.28 5.80 1.64
CA SER A 321 7.94 6.94 0.99
C SER A 321 7.47 8.26 1.62
N THR A 322 7.80 9.41 1.03
CA THR A 322 7.22 10.71 1.39
C THR A 322 6.59 11.37 0.17
N VAL A 323 5.60 12.25 0.37
CA VAL A 323 5.01 13.07 -0.70
C VAL A 323 6.08 13.83 -1.47
N GLY A 324 7.05 14.44 -0.76
CA GLY A 324 8.19 15.12 -1.37
C GLY A 324 9.01 14.20 -2.27
N SER A 325 9.30 12.97 -1.82
CA SER A 325 10.03 12.00 -2.64
C SER A 325 9.23 11.57 -3.87
N GLU A 326 7.91 11.41 -3.77
CA GLU A 326 7.07 11.05 -4.91
C GLU A 326 7.03 12.15 -5.97
N LEU A 327 7.01 13.43 -5.58
CA LEU A 327 7.12 14.57 -6.50
C LEU A 327 8.44 14.58 -7.29
N GLU A 328 9.51 13.97 -6.75
CA GLU A 328 10.80 13.87 -7.42
C GLU A 328 10.93 12.67 -8.36
N ILE A 329 10.23 11.56 -8.09
CA ILE A 329 10.48 10.27 -8.75
C ILE A 329 9.30 9.69 -9.53
N ASN A 330 8.06 10.07 -9.19
CA ASN A 330 6.87 9.38 -9.65
C ASN A 330 6.33 10.04 -10.93
N PRO A 331 6.37 9.37 -12.10
CA PRO A 331 5.97 9.99 -13.36
C PRO A 331 4.51 10.47 -13.35
N PHE A 332 3.64 9.85 -12.54
CA PHE A 332 2.23 10.25 -12.41
C PHE A 332 2.04 11.48 -11.52
N MET A 333 3.01 11.82 -10.66
CA MET A 333 3.05 13.08 -9.90
C MET A 333 3.91 14.16 -10.57
N ARG A 334 4.41 13.87 -11.77
CA ARG A 334 5.34 14.71 -12.55
C ARG A 334 4.79 15.02 -13.94
N VAL A 335 3.47 14.96 -14.10
CA VAL A 335 2.78 15.14 -15.40
C VAL A 335 2.96 16.53 -16.02
N GLY A 336 3.45 17.52 -15.27
CA GLY A 336 3.83 18.84 -15.77
C GLY A 336 5.31 18.99 -16.16
N GLU A 337 6.13 17.98 -15.93
CA GLU A 337 7.57 18.04 -16.20
C GLU A 337 7.87 17.82 -17.68
N ALA A 338 8.74 18.66 -18.26
CA ALA A 338 9.02 18.63 -19.70
C ALA A 338 9.51 17.26 -20.19
N ALA A 339 10.32 16.55 -19.39
CA ALA A 339 10.80 15.22 -19.73
C ALA A 339 9.67 14.17 -19.75
N VAL A 340 8.74 14.25 -18.79
CA VAL A 340 7.57 13.37 -18.70
C VAL A 340 6.59 13.65 -19.84
N ILE A 341 6.28 14.91 -20.11
CA ILE A 341 5.44 15.33 -21.24
C ILE A 341 6.02 14.80 -22.55
N LYS A 342 7.32 14.99 -22.77
CA LYS A 342 8.02 14.49 -23.96
C LYS A 342 7.88 12.97 -24.10
N ALA A 343 8.14 12.22 -23.03
CA ALA A 343 8.01 10.76 -23.05
C ALA A 343 6.57 10.30 -23.32
N ALA A 344 5.58 10.95 -22.70
CA ALA A 344 4.16 10.66 -22.92
C ALA A 344 3.73 10.94 -24.36
N ARG A 345 4.24 12.00 -24.99
CA ARG A 345 3.97 12.32 -26.40
C ARG A 345 4.66 11.34 -27.35
N GLU A 346 5.96 11.14 -27.20
CA GLU A 346 6.77 10.36 -28.15
C GLU A 346 6.53 8.85 -28.05
N LYS A 347 6.28 8.34 -26.83
CA LYS A 347 6.14 6.90 -26.57
C LYS A 347 4.70 6.48 -26.28
N GLY A 348 3.92 7.36 -25.66
CA GLY A 348 2.54 7.08 -25.24
C GLY A 348 1.47 7.61 -26.18
N GLY A 349 1.83 8.46 -27.15
CA GLY A 349 0.86 9.06 -28.07
C GLY A 349 -0.12 10.03 -27.40
N ALA A 350 0.31 10.73 -26.33
CA ALA A 350 -0.51 11.73 -25.65
C ALA A 350 -1.10 12.75 -26.63
N ALA A 351 -2.41 13.02 -26.49
CA ALA A 351 -3.15 13.93 -27.38
C ALA A 351 -2.74 15.41 -27.21
N GLY A 352 -2.21 15.76 -26.04
CA GLY A 352 -1.79 17.10 -25.68
C GLY A 352 -0.70 17.09 -24.60
N GLU A 353 -0.26 18.29 -24.23
CA GLU A 353 0.71 18.53 -23.14
C GLU A 353 0.02 18.81 -21.80
N ASP A 354 -1.32 18.87 -21.78
CA ASP A 354 -2.06 19.07 -20.55
C ASP A 354 -1.92 17.85 -19.61
N PRO A 355 -1.97 18.06 -18.27
CA PRO A 355 -1.78 17.00 -17.29
C PRO A 355 -2.68 15.77 -17.49
N VAL A 356 -3.91 15.95 -17.99
CA VAL A 356 -4.88 14.86 -18.18
C VAL A 356 -4.47 13.97 -19.36
N SER A 357 -4.10 14.59 -20.49
CA SER A 357 -3.57 13.87 -21.65
C SER A 357 -2.29 13.10 -21.30
N VAL A 358 -1.39 13.72 -20.54
CA VAL A 358 -0.12 13.12 -20.11
C VAL A 358 -0.37 11.95 -19.14
N MET A 359 -1.21 12.16 -18.10
CA MET A 359 -1.61 11.12 -17.14
C MET A 359 -2.19 9.89 -17.85
N THR A 360 -3.13 10.12 -18.78
CA THR A 360 -3.81 9.06 -19.53
C THR A 360 -2.80 8.25 -20.34
N ALA A 361 -1.93 8.92 -21.09
CA ALA A 361 -0.90 8.26 -21.90
C ALA A 361 0.09 7.46 -21.04
N LEU A 362 0.59 8.02 -19.94
CA LEU A 362 1.48 7.32 -19.01
C LEU A 362 0.81 6.07 -18.43
N ARG A 363 -0.48 6.16 -18.09
CA ARG A 363 -1.22 5.04 -17.51
C ARG A 363 -1.31 3.89 -18.50
N GLU A 364 -1.64 4.18 -19.76
CA GLU A 364 -1.70 3.18 -20.82
C GLU A 364 -0.33 2.60 -21.15
N MET A 365 0.71 3.43 -21.20
CA MET A 365 2.09 2.96 -21.33
C MET A 365 2.44 1.95 -20.22
N LYS A 366 2.08 2.24 -18.96
CA LYS A 366 2.37 1.34 -17.84
C LYS A 366 1.48 0.10 -17.84
N ASN A 367 0.25 0.17 -18.35
CA ASN A 367 -0.64 -1.00 -18.43
C ASN A 367 -0.05 -2.13 -19.28
N ILE A 368 0.71 -1.78 -20.32
CA ILE A 368 1.35 -2.74 -21.24
C ILE A 368 2.85 -2.92 -21.01
N PHE A 369 3.43 -2.22 -20.04
CA PHE A 369 4.86 -2.26 -19.76
C PHE A 369 5.30 -3.64 -19.25
N LYS A 370 6.43 -4.13 -19.76
CA LYS A 370 7.10 -5.36 -19.32
C LYS A 370 8.50 -4.99 -18.86
N GLY A 371 8.73 -4.97 -17.55
CA GLY A 371 10.03 -4.63 -16.97
C GLY A 371 10.13 -4.93 -15.49
#